data_AF-A0A2S2QBX4-F1
#
_entry.id   AF-A0A2S2QBX4-F1
#
_cell.length_a   1.000
_cell.length_b   1.000
_cell.length_c   1.000
_cell.angle_alpha   90.00
_cell.angle_beta   90.00
_cell.angle_gamma   90.00
#
_symmetry.space_group_name_H-M   'P 1'
#
loop_
_entity.id
_entity.type
_entity.pdbx_description
1 polymer ?
#
loop_
_entity_poly.entity_id
_entity_poly.type
_entity_poly.pdbx_seq_one_letter_code
_entity_poly.pdbx_strand_id
1 'polypeptide(L)'
;MFKYSYIYVIVFLDLISISLIIPVWGTHLRNLGASHFHIALLGSTYSFLQFLSGTPVGALSDRYGRKIVLFVTICICAVAYFLLGCVESFILIVLIRIIQGCLKHSQLLCKTLVNDQVPPDQQTAVYGRMNGFSSLSFVIGPIIGGHLMEKSEGFYSLTCYTSVIFLINALVVWTTVPNITIKKERKSASPFNDLMEVNWKECWPAFSLKMLGAAALFAYFSSVGLAMNEKFNLSPSEAGYTGALQGLTGGSWLYWCFTRAYWW
;
A
#
# COMPACT_ATOMS: atom_id res chain seq x y z
N MET A 1 -0.78 -20.61 -16.89
CA MET A 1 0.19 -19.78 -16.12
C MET A 1 -0.21 -18.30 -16.03
N PHE A 2 -0.93 -17.71 -17.01
CA PHE A 2 -1.24 -16.26 -17.08
C PHE A 2 -2.64 -15.82 -16.58
N LYS A 3 -3.47 -16.73 -16.05
CA LYS A 3 -4.87 -16.43 -15.73
C LYS A 3 -5.06 -15.30 -14.69
N TYR A 4 -4.09 -15.11 -13.79
CA TYR A 4 -4.15 -14.13 -12.69
C TYR A 4 -3.15 -12.98 -12.86
N SER A 5 -2.53 -12.84 -14.03
CA SER A 5 -1.45 -11.88 -14.25
C SER A 5 -1.86 -10.43 -14.04
N TYR A 6 -3.14 -10.10 -14.25
CA TYR A 6 -3.66 -8.76 -14.00
C TYR A 6 -3.57 -8.35 -12.52
N ILE A 7 -3.68 -9.28 -11.57
CA ILE A 7 -3.53 -8.98 -10.13
C ILE A 7 -2.12 -8.48 -9.86
N TYR A 8 -1.11 -9.08 -10.49
CA TYR A 8 0.28 -8.65 -10.33
C TYR A 8 0.51 -7.24 -10.86
N VAL A 9 -0.09 -6.90 -12.02
CA VAL A 9 -0.02 -5.56 -12.60
C VAL A 9 -0.68 -4.53 -11.69
N ILE A 10 -1.87 -4.83 -11.17
CA ILE A 10 -2.61 -3.92 -10.27
C ILE A 10 -1.81 -3.65 -9.00
N VAL A 11 -1.26 -4.70 -8.39
CA VAL A 11 -0.43 -4.59 -7.18
C VAL A 11 0.86 -3.83 -7.47
N PHE A 12 1.51 -4.09 -8.60
CA PHE A 12 2.71 -3.37 -9.01
C PHE A 12 2.46 -1.88 -9.19
N LEU A 13 1.40 -1.49 -9.92
CA LEU A 13 1.03 -0.09 -10.15
C LEU A 13 0.62 0.62 -8.85
N ASP A 14 -0.07 -0.07 -7.94
CA ASP A 14 -0.42 0.47 -6.62
C ASP A 14 0.83 0.72 -5.75
N LEU A 15 1.76 -0.24 -5.71
CA LEU A 15 2.93 -0.15 -4.85
C LEU A 15 4.02 0.76 -5.41
N ILE A 16 4.22 0.82 -6.72
CA ILE A 16 5.16 1.78 -7.32
C ILE A 16 4.71 3.21 -7.01
N SER A 17 3.39 3.46 -7.09
CA SER A 17 2.78 4.75 -6.75
C SER A 17 3.07 5.20 -5.31
N ILE A 18 2.99 4.26 -4.36
CA ILE A 18 3.31 4.50 -2.95
C ILE A 18 4.82 4.67 -2.75
N SER A 19 5.61 3.82 -3.40
CA SER A 19 7.07 3.80 -3.27
C SER A 19 7.76 5.04 -3.83
N LEU A 20 7.15 5.72 -4.80
CA LEU A 20 7.59 7.03 -5.29
C LEU A 20 7.60 8.10 -4.19
N ILE A 21 6.63 8.04 -3.27
CA ILE A 21 6.37 9.12 -2.30
C ILE A 21 7.07 8.87 -0.95
N ILE A 22 7.19 7.61 -0.52
CA ILE A 22 7.77 7.24 0.78
C ILE A 22 9.09 7.96 1.11
N PRO A 23 10.13 7.95 0.25
CA PRO A 23 11.43 8.50 0.64
C PRO A 23 11.42 10.02 0.85
N VAL A 24 10.49 10.73 0.20
CA VAL A 24 10.44 12.20 0.19
C VAL A 24 9.34 12.78 1.06
N TRP A 25 8.38 11.94 1.48
CA TRP A 25 7.19 12.35 2.23
C TRP A 25 7.51 13.11 3.53
N GLY A 26 8.42 12.56 4.34
CA GLY A 26 8.81 13.18 5.61
C GLY A 26 9.43 14.55 5.41
N THR A 27 10.39 14.65 4.50
CA THR A 27 11.10 15.89 4.17
C THR A 27 10.15 16.96 3.62
N HIS A 28 9.21 16.58 2.76
CA HIS A 28 8.19 17.51 2.26
C HIS A 28 7.35 18.10 3.40
N LEU A 29 6.88 17.27 4.34
CA LEU A 29 6.13 17.75 5.50
C LEU A 29 6.97 18.65 6.42
N ARG A 30 8.27 18.37 6.58
CA ARG A 30 9.19 19.26 7.33
C ARG A 30 9.31 20.62 6.68
N ASN A 31 9.41 20.67 5.35
CA ASN A 31 9.50 21.92 4.60
C ASN A 31 8.23 22.77 4.73
N LEU A 32 7.06 22.13 4.92
CA LEU A 32 5.80 22.81 5.25
C LEU A 32 5.68 23.21 6.74
N GLY A 33 6.73 23.03 7.55
CA GLY A 33 6.79 23.41 8.96
C GLY A 33 6.24 22.36 9.93
N ALA A 34 5.97 21.12 9.49
CA ALA A 34 5.51 20.07 10.39
C ALA A 34 6.63 19.63 11.36
N SER A 35 6.28 19.37 12.62
CA SER A 35 7.21 18.76 13.59
C SER A 35 7.31 17.24 13.37
N HIS A 36 8.35 16.60 13.92
CA HIS A 36 8.43 15.13 13.92
C HIS A 36 7.19 14.48 14.54
N PHE A 37 6.66 15.10 15.60
CA PHE A 37 5.44 14.67 16.25
C PHE A 37 4.24 14.72 15.29
N HIS A 38 4.10 15.79 14.52
CA HIS A 38 3.02 15.91 13.52
C HIS A 38 3.13 14.85 12.41
N ILE A 39 4.34 14.57 11.91
CA ILE A 39 4.58 13.56 10.87
C ILE A 39 4.24 12.16 11.41
N ALA A 40 4.71 11.83 12.61
CA ALA A 40 4.42 10.55 13.26
C ALA A 40 2.93 10.39 13.58
N LEU A 41 2.28 11.45 14.08
CA LEU A 41 0.85 11.46 14.36
C LEU A 41 0.05 11.24 13.09
N LEU A 42 0.38 11.93 11.99
CA LEU A 42 -0.29 11.77 10.70
C LEU A 42 -0.19 10.33 10.17
N GLY A 43 1.00 9.74 10.25
CA GLY A 43 1.20 8.33 9.91
C GLY A 43 0.40 7.38 10.79
N SER A 44 0.35 7.66 12.10
CA SER A 44 -0.38 6.84 13.08
C SER A 44 -1.89 6.92 12.85
N THR A 45 -2.44 8.12 12.62
CA THR A 45 -3.84 8.33 12.26
C THR A 45 -4.20 7.61 10.97
N TYR A 46 -3.36 7.69 9.93
CA TYR A 46 -3.58 6.97 8.67
C TYR A 46 -3.65 5.43 8.90
N SER A 47 -2.73 4.87 9.67
CA SER A 47 -2.72 3.44 10.01
C SER A 47 -3.91 3.02 10.86
N PHE A 48 -4.29 3.83 11.85
CA PHE A 48 -5.46 3.59 12.69
C PHE A 48 -6.77 3.58 11.87
N LEU A 49 -6.92 4.54 10.96
CA LEU A 49 -8.07 4.60 10.06
C LEU A 49 -8.11 3.41 9.12
N GLN A 50 -6.98 2.98 8.54
CA GLN A 50 -6.93 1.76 7.73
C GLN A 50 -7.33 0.52 8.54
N PHE A 51 -6.88 0.42 9.79
CA PHE A 51 -7.28 -0.69 10.66
C PHE A 51 -8.79 -0.72 10.88
N LEU A 52 -9.41 0.41 11.24
CA LEU A 52 -10.85 0.49 11.48
C LEU A 52 -11.68 0.28 10.21
N SER A 53 -11.22 0.81 9.07
CA SER A 53 -11.98 0.79 7.82
C SER A 53 -11.76 -0.47 6.96
N GLY A 54 -10.74 -1.28 7.25
CA GLY A 54 -10.47 -2.50 6.49
C GLY A 54 -11.65 -3.49 6.49
N THR A 55 -12.21 -3.77 7.67
CA THR A 55 -13.38 -4.66 7.82
C THR A 55 -14.62 -4.16 7.05
N PRO A 56 -15.09 -2.91 7.23
CA PRO A 56 -16.26 -2.43 6.49
C PRO A 56 -16.01 -2.34 4.98
N VAL A 57 -14.80 -1.98 4.53
CA VAL A 57 -14.50 -1.93 3.08
C VAL A 57 -14.43 -3.35 2.47
N GLY A 58 -13.92 -4.33 3.21
CA GLY A 58 -14.01 -5.74 2.85
C GLY A 58 -15.47 -6.18 2.65
N ALA A 59 -16.33 -5.91 3.63
CA ALA A 59 -17.77 -6.22 3.56
C ALA A 59 -18.49 -5.45 2.44
N LEU A 60 -18.10 -4.19 2.19
CA LEU A 60 -18.61 -3.39 1.09
C LEU A 60 -18.30 -4.04 -0.25
N SER A 61 -17.09 -4.57 -0.41
CA SER A 61 -16.67 -5.27 -1.64
C SER A 61 -17.33 -6.64 -1.82
N ASP A 62 -17.71 -7.32 -0.73
CA ASP A 62 -18.59 -8.50 -0.81
C ASP A 62 -19.97 -8.12 -1.36
N ARG A 63 -20.53 -6.97 -0.93
CA ARG A 63 -21.91 -6.55 -1.26
C ARG A 63 -22.04 -5.92 -2.65
N TYR A 64 -21.15 -5.00 -3.00
CA TYR A 64 -21.22 -4.24 -4.25
C TYR A 64 -20.34 -4.84 -5.37
N GLY A 65 -19.61 -5.90 -5.06
CA GLY A 65 -18.70 -6.58 -5.99
C GLY A 65 -17.27 -6.08 -5.89
N ARG A 66 -16.32 -7.02 -5.96
CA ARG A 66 -14.88 -6.77 -5.80
C ARG A 66 -14.35 -5.74 -6.78
N LYS A 67 -14.75 -5.85 -8.05
CA LYS A 67 -14.30 -4.98 -9.14
C LYS A 67 -14.67 -3.52 -8.90
N ILE A 68 -15.94 -3.26 -8.60
CA ILE A 68 -16.47 -1.90 -8.46
C ILE A 68 -15.80 -1.21 -7.27
N VAL A 69 -15.71 -1.89 -6.13
CA VAL A 69 -15.09 -1.31 -4.93
C VAL A 69 -13.60 -1.08 -5.13
N LEU A 70 -12.88 -2.02 -5.76
CA LEU A 70 -11.46 -1.82 -6.09
C LEU A 70 -11.24 -0.63 -7.04
N PHE A 71 -12.06 -0.52 -8.08
CA PHE A 71 -12.00 0.59 -9.04
C PHE A 71 -12.22 1.94 -8.35
N VAL A 72 -13.30 2.07 -7.57
CA VAL A 72 -13.64 3.31 -6.86
C VAL A 72 -12.53 3.72 -5.90
N THR A 73 -12.01 2.77 -5.12
CA THR A 73 -10.88 2.99 -4.21
C THR A 73 -9.64 3.54 -4.92
N ILE A 74 -9.31 2.98 -6.09
CA ILE A 74 -8.15 3.41 -6.87
C ILE A 74 -8.39 4.81 -7.47
N CYS A 75 -9.61 5.11 -7.96
CA CYS A 75 -9.96 6.46 -8.42
C CYS A 75 -9.87 7.50 -7.30
N ILE A 76 -10.34 7.18 -6.09
CA ILE A 76 -10.19 8.05 -4.92
C ILE A 76 -8.71 8.30 -4.63
N CYS A 77 -7.85 7.28 -4.75
CA CYS A 77 -6.42 7.44 -4.58
C CYS A 77 -5.82 8.38 -5.63
N ALA A 78 -6.20 8.24 -6.91
CA ALA A 78 -5.74 9.12 -7.98
C ALA A 78 -6.06 10.59 -7.67
N VAL A 79 -7.31 10.89 -7.30
CA VAL A 79 -7.74 12.24 -6.95
C VAL A 79 -7.02 12.75 -5.69
N ALA A 80 -6.95 11.92 -4.64
CA ALA A 80 -6.29 12.30 -3.40
C ALA A 80 -4.80 12.62 -3.59
N TYR A 81 -4.07 11.82 -4.38
CA TYR A 81 -2.67 12.11 -4.67
C TYR A 81 -2.50 13.37 -5.51
N PHE A 82 -3.36 13.62 -6.50
CA PHE A 82 -3.34 14.89 -7.23
C PHE A 82 -3.56 16.08 -6.30
N LEU A 83 -4.58 16.00 -5.43
CA LEU A 83 -4.88 17.06 -4.46
C LEU A 83 -3.73 17.29 -3.47
N LEU A 84 -3.00 16.24 -3.05
CA LEU A 84 -1.83 16.39 -2.18
C LEU A 84 -0.74 17.28 -2.78
N GLY A 85 -0.55 17.25 -4.10
CA GLY A 85 0.39 18.12 -4.79
C GLY A 85 -0.06 19.58 -4.86
N CYS A 86 -1.37 19.81 -4.92
CA CYS A 86 -1.95 21.14 -5.09
C CYS A 86 -2.08 21.93 -3.79
N VAL A 87 -1.85 21.31 -2.62
CA VAL A 87 -2.07 21.92 -1.32
C VAL A 87 -0.77 22.05 -0.54
N GLU A 88 -0.54 23.23 0.03
CA GLU A 88 0.57 23.47 0.95
C GLU A 88 0.09 23.52 2.43
N SER A 89 -1.23 23.60 2.65
CA SER A 89 -1.80 23.63 3.99
C SER A 89 -1.73 22.26 4.66
N PHE A 90 -1.03 22.19 5.80
CA PHE A 90 -0.93 20.97 6.60
C PHE A 90 -2.30 20.40 7.00
N ILE A 91 -3.29 21.25 7.30
CA ILE A 91 -4.64 20.81 7.68
C ILE A 91 -5.34 20.12 6.49
N LEU A 92 -5.21 20.69 5.27
CA LEU A 92 -5.77 20.05 4.07
C LEU A 92 -5.09 18.71 3.79
N ILE A 93 -3.78 18.62 3.98
CA ILE A 93 -3.03 17.35 3.88
C ILE A 93 -3.58 16.33 4.87
N VAL A 94 -3.82 16.72 6.13
CA VAL A 94 -4.42 15.83 7.14
C VAL A 94 -5.78 15.32 6.69
N LEU A 95 -6.66 16.19 6.17
CA LEU A 95 -7.98 15.80 5.68
C LEU A 95 -7.88 14.81 4.51
N ILE A 96 -7.01 15.07 3.53
CA ILE A 96 -6.78 14.16 2.41
C ILE A 96 -6.25 12.81 2.91
N ARG A 97 -5.35 12.81 3.90
CA ARG A 97 -4.82 11.57 4.50
C ARG A 97 -5.88 10.80 5.28
N ILE A 98 -6.83 11.46 5.92
CA ILE A 98 -7.96 10.79 6.58
C ILE A 98 -8.81 10.07 5.53
N ILE A 99 -9.13 10.73 4.42
CA ILE A 99 -9.89 10.14 3.31
C ILE A 99 -9.14 8.91 2.76
N GLN A 100 -7.84 9.05 2.49
CA GLN A 100 -7.01 7.94 2.04
C GLN A 100 -6.96 6.81 3.08
N GLY A 101 -6.84 7.12 4.37
CA GLY A 101 -6.81 6.11 5.44
C GLY A 101 -8.09 5.28 5.51
N CYS A 102 -9.23 5.90 5.26
CA CYS A 102 -10.53 5.22 5.26
C CYS A 102 -10.80 4.39 3.99
N LEU A 103 -10.28 4.83 2.84
CA LEU A 103 -10.74 4.32 1.53
C LEU A 103 -9.67 3.52 0.78
N LYS A 104 -8.37 3.77 1.01
CA LYS A 104 -7.26 3.13 0.31
C LYS A 104 -7.01 1.69 0.80
N HIS A 105 -7.87 0.77 0.37
CA HIS A 105 -7.82 -0.66 0.68
C HIS A 105 -7.54 -1.55 -0.54
N SER A 106 -6.87 -1.03 -1.56
CA SER A 106 -6.52 -1.75 -2.80
C SER A 106 -5.80 -3.09 -2.53
N GLN A 107 -4.83 -3.09 -1.62
CA GLN A 107 -4.08 -4.30 -1.23
C GLN A 107 -4.95 -5.36 -0.56
N LEU A 108 -5.86 -4.95 0.33
CA LEU A 108 -6.84 -5.86 0.96
C LEU A 108 -7.72 -6.49 -0.12
N LEU A 109 -8.26 -5.67 -1.03
CA LEU A 109 -9.14 -6.12 -2.11
C LEU A 109 -8.43 -7.04 -3.10
N CYS A 110 -7.16 -6.78 -3.44
CA CYS A 110 -6.37 -7.68 -4.29
C CYS A 110 -6.16 -9.05 -3.63
N LYS A 111 -5.90 -9.10 -2.31
CA LYS A 111 -5.79 -10.37 -1.58
C LYS A 111 -7.13 -11.12 -1.55
N THR A 112 -8.25 -10.41 -1.39
CA THR A 112 -9.58 -11.05 -1.49
C THR A 112 -9.85 -11.60 -2.90
N LEU A 113 -9.43 -10.90 -3.97
CA LEU A 113 -9.54 -11.41 -5.34
C LEU A 113 -8.72 -12.69 -5.55
N VAL A 114 -7.55 -12.80 -4.95
CA VAL A 114 -6.75 -14.04 -4.97
C VAL A 114 -7.51 -15.15 -4.27
N ASN A 115 -8.03 -14.91 -3.07
CA ASN A 115 -8.79 -15.91 -2.32
C ASN A 115 -10.05 -16.38 -3.06
N ASP A 116 -10.73 -15.48 -3.78
CA ASP A 116 -11.96 -15.78 -4.50
C ASP A 116 -11.72 -16.53 -5.83
N GLN A 117 -10.57 -16.31 -6.50
CA GLN A 117 -10.33 -16.80 -7.88
C GLN A 117 -9.27 -17.88 -8.00
N VAL A 118 -8.35 -17.96 -7.05
CA VAL A 118 -7.18 -18.84 -7.11
C VAL A 118 -7.44 -20.07 -6.25
N PRO A 119 -7.31 -21.28 -6.83
CA PRO A 119 -7.36 -22.53 -6.08
C PRO A 119 -6.39 -22.54 -4.87
N PRO A 120 -6.78 -23.08 -3.70
CA PRO A 120 -5.96 -23.01 -2.48
C PRO A 120 -4.52 -23.52 -2.63
N ASP A 121 -4.30 -24.54 -3.46
CA ASP A 121 -2.99 -25.12 -3.80
C ASP A 121 -2.07 -24.15 -4.56
N GLN A 122 -2.65 -23.17 -5.25
CA GLN A 122 -1.91 -22.18 -6.04
C GLN A 122 -1.78 -20.82 -5.35
N GLN A 123 -2.53 -20.57 -4.27
CA GLN A 123 -2.55 -19.26 -3.59
C GLN A 123 -1.16 -18.85 -3.08
N THR A 124 -0.41 -19.77 -2.48
CA THR A 124 0.96 -19.50 -2.00
C THR A 124 1.88 -19.04 -3.14
N ALA A 125 1.80 -19.69 -4.31
CA ALA A 125 2.60 -19.30 -5.48
C ALA A 125 2.19 -17.93 -6.04
N VAL A 126 0.87 -17.63 -6.05
CA VAL A 126 0.35 -16.33 -6.47
C VAL A 126 0.79 -15.22 -5.51
N TYR A 127 0.72 -15.45 -4.20
CA TYR A 127 1.22 -14.51 -3.19
C TYR A 127 2.74 -14.31 -3.29
N GLY A 128 3.50 -15.37 -3.55
CA GLY A 128 4.94 -15.28 -3.81
C GLY A 128 5.26 -14.36 -5.00
N ARG A 129 4.52 -14.50 -6.10
CA ARG A 129 4.67 -13.61 -7.28
C ARG A 129 4.23 -12.19 -6.99
N MET A 130 3.10 -11.98 -6.30
CA MET A 130 2.67 -10.65 -5.86
C MET A 130 3.79 -9.96 -5.08
N ASN A 131 4.39 -10.65 -4.10
CA ASN A 131 5.50 -10.12 -3.32
C ASN A 131 6.74 -9.83 -4.17
N GLY A 132 7.05 -10.64 -5.19
CA GLY A 132 8.13 -10.35 -6.13
C GLY A 132 7.92 -9.05 -6.91
N PHE A 133 6.71 -8.82 -7.43
CA PHE A 133 6.35 -7.55 -8.07
C PHE A 133 6.34 -6.38 -7.07
N SER A 134 5.90 -6.61 -5.83
CA SER A 134 6.01 -5.63 -4.75
C SER A 134 7.46 -5.23 -4.53
N SER A 135 8.38 -6.18 -4.37
CA SER A 135 9.81 -5.89 -4.21
C SER A 135 10.36 -5.09 -5.39
N LEU A 136 10.02 -5.47 -6.63
CA LEU A 136 10.43 -4.72 -7.82
C LEU A 136 9.94 -3.26 -7.80
N SER A 137 8.70 -3.02 -7.37
CA SER A 137 8.15 -1.67 -7.25
C SER A 137 8.91 -0.81 -6.22
N PHE A 138 9.38 -1.42 -5.12
CA PHE A 138 10.21 -0.77 -4.10
C PHE A 138 11.68 -0.61 -4.51
N VAL A 139 12.13 -1.29 -5.57
CA VAL A 139 13.44 -1.02 -6.19
C VAL A 139 13.35 0.22 -7.09
N ILE A 140 12.34 0.25 -7.96
CA ILE A 140 12.22 1.27 -9.01
C ILE A 140 11.66 2.59 -8.45
N GLY A 141 10.65 2.50 -7.58
CA GLY A 141 9.88 3.63 -7.06
C GLY A 141 10.75 4.69 -6.38
N PRO A 142 11.60 4.36 -5.40
CA PRO A 142 12.35 5.38 -4.67
C PRO A 142 13.35 6.13 -5.54
N ILE A 143 13.94 5.47 -6.54
CA ILE A 143 14.86 6.11 -7.51
C ILE A 143 14.10 7.19 -8.28
N ILE A 144 12.99 6.83 -8.92
CA ILE A 144 12.20 7.77 -9.71
C ILE A 144 11.66 8.89 -8.80
N GLY A 145 11.21 8.54 -7.59
CA GLY A 145 10.66 9.48 -6.62
C GLY A 145 11.67 10.53 -6.17
N GLY A 146 12.89 10.10 -5.84
CA GLY A 146 13.99 10.99 -5.45
C GLY A 146 14.37 11.97 -6.55
N HIS A 147 14.56 11.48 -7.79
CA HIS A 147 14.89 12.32 -8.95
C HIS A 147 13.77 13.30 -9.32
N LEU A 148 12.51 12.89 -9.22
CA LEU A 148 11.39 13.79 -9.48
C LEU A 148 11.30 14.91 -8.44
N MET A 149 11.66 14.64 -7.19
CA MET A 149 11.63 15.62 -6.10
C MET A 149 12.68 16.74 -6.25
N GLU A 150 13.79 16.49 -6.96
CA GLU A 150 14.85 17.49 -7.17
C GLU A 150 14.51 18.53 -8.24
N LYS A 151 13.41 18.36 -8.97
CA LYS A 151 12.91 19.35 -9.94
C LYS A 151 12.32 20.56 -9.20
N SER A 152 12.22 21.70 -9.90
CA SER A 152 11.72 22.98 -9.34
C SER A 152 10.33 22.89 -8.69
N GLU A 153 9.43 22.05 -9.23
CA GLU A 153 8.11 21.73 -8.65
C GLU A 153 8.06 20.28 -8.16
N GLY A 154 9.12 19.82 -7.48
CA GLY A 154 9.38 18.40 -7.27
C GLY A 154 8.21 17.60 -6.69
N PHE A 155 7.60 18.09 -5.62
CA PHE A 155 6.49 17.38 -4.96
C PHE A 155 5.18 17.41 -5.77
N TYR A 156 4.85 18.51 -6.42
CA TYR A 156 3.69 18.63 -7.31
C TYR A 156 3.82 17.71 -8.53
N SER A 157 4.99 17.73 -9.20
CA SER A 157 5.29 16.83 -10.30
C SER A 157 5.17 15.37 -9.86
N LEU A 158 5.81 15.00 -8.75
CA LEU A 158 5.78 13.64 -8.20
C LEU A 158 4.35 13.13 -7.97
N THR A 159 3.53 13.93 -7.30
CA THR A 159 2.13 13.58 -7.00
C THR A 159 1.25 13.51 -8.24
N CYS A 160 1.52 14.33 -9.26
CA CYS A 160 0.89 14.22 -10.58
C CYS A 160 1.24 12.89 -11.27
N TYR A 161 2.51 12.49 -11.31
CA TYR A 161 2.91 11.19 -11.84
C TYR A 161 2.23 10.04 -11.07
N THR A 162 2.21 10.10 -9.75
CA THR A 162 1.51 9.13 -8.90
C THR A 162 0.02 9.06 -9.24
N SER A 163 -0.63 10.20 -9.40
CA SER A 163 -2.05 10.27 -9.77
C SER A 163 -2.33 9.61 -11.13
N VAL A 164 -1.50 9.90 -12.15
CA VAL A 164 -1.59 9.28 -13.48
C VAL A 164 -1.41 7.77 -13.40
N ILE A 165 -0.46 7.27 -12.61
CA ILE A 165 -0.27 5.82 -12.42
C ILE A 165 -1.52 5.19 -11.78
N PHE A 166 -2.15 5.85 -10.78
CA PHE A 166 -3.41 5.37 -10.22
C PHE A 166 -4.57 5.40 -11.23
N LEU A 167 -4.65 6.40 -12.11
CA LEU A 167 -5.65 6.42 -13.19
C LEU A 167 -5.45 5.27 -14.18
N ILE A 168 -4.20 5.01 -14.56
CA ILE A 168 -3.85 3.83 -15.39
C ILE A 168 -4.25 2.55 -14.66
N ASN A 169 -3.97 2.46 -13.36
CA ASN A 169 -4.35 1.30 -12.55
C ASN A 169 -5.87 1.13 -12.50
N ALA A 170 -6.64 2.22 -12.37
CA ALA A 170 -8.10 2.19 -12.41
C ALA A 170 -8.60 1.65 -13.75
N LEU A 171 -8.01 2.08 -14.86
CA LEU A 171 -8.32 1.58 -16.20
C LEU A 171 -8.01 0.08 -16.33
N VAL A 172 -6.87 -0.38 -15.80
CA VAL A 172 -6.51 -1.80 -15.76
C VAL A 172 -7.54 -2.58 -14.96
N VAL A 173 -7.94 -2.10 -13.78
CA VAL A 173 -8.97 -2.76 -12.96
C VAL A 173 -10.29 -2.85 -13.71
N TRP A 174 -10.71 -1.76 -14.34
CA TRP A 174 -11.97 -1.71 -15.08
C TRP A 174 -12.00 -2.67 -16.28
N THR A 175 -10.89 -2.82 -16.98
CA THR A 175 -10.81 -3.65 -18.20
C THR A 175 -10.55 -5.13 -17.90
N THR A 176 -9.69 -5.44 -16.93
CA THR A 176 -9.18 -6.80 -16.70
C THR A 176 -9.87 -7.56 -15.58
N VAL A 177 -10.36 -6.88 -14.54
CA VAL A 177 -10.94 -7.59 -13.38
C VAL A 177 -12.34 -8.08 -13.76
N PRO A 178 -12.62 -9.39 -13.60
CA PRO A 178 -13.93 -9.94 -13.92
C PRO A 178 -15.00 -9.45 -12.94
N ASN A 179 -16.23 -9.30 -13.44
CA ASN A 179 -17.40 -9.02 -12.61
C ASN A 179 -17.78 -10.29 -11.84
N ILE A 180 -17.22 -10.47 -10.65
CA ILE A 180 -17.56 -11.58 -9.78
C ILE A 180 -18.69 -11.15 -8.87
N THR A 181 -19.89 -11.65 -9.15
CA THR A 181 -20.99 -11.67 -8.20
C THR A 181 -20.75 -12.83 -7.24
N ILE A 182 -20.29 -12.54 -6.03
CA ILE A 182 -20.22 -13.55 -4.98
C ILE A 182 -21.67 -13.91 -4.63
N LYS A 183 -22.15 -15.08 -5.10
CA LYS A 183 -23.40 -15.69 -4.61
C LYS A 183 -23.15 -16.12 -3.16
N LYS A 184 -23.23 -15.18 -2.21
CA LYS A 184 -23.19 -15.51 -0.79
C LYS A 184 -24.59 -15.97 -0.39
N GLU A 185 -24.75 -17.24 -0.03
CA GLU A 185 -25.81 -17.66 0.89
C GLU A 185 -25.71 -16.74 2.10
N ARG A 186 -26.77 -15.97 2.35
CA ARG A 186 -26.82 -14.99 3.44
C ARG A 186 -26.56 -15.69 4.78
N LYS A 187 -25.34 -15.61 5.31
CA LYS A 187 -25.18 -15.40 6.75
C LYS A 187 -25.10 -13.91 6.97
N SER A 188 -26.25 -13.35 7.34
CA SER A 188 -26.43 -12.00 7.85
C SER A 188 -25.79 -11.87 9.24
N ALA A 189 -24.50 -12.17 9.36
CA ALA A 189 -23.73 -11.82 10.53
C ALA A 189 -22.95 -10.55 10.17
N SER A 190 -23.05 -9.53 11.04
CA SER A 190 -22.15 -8.39 10.96
C SER A 190 -20.71 -8.91 10.86
N PRO A 191 -19.82 -8.36 10.02
CA PRO A 191 -18.40 -8.72 10.00
C PRO A 191 -17.75 -8.66 11.40
N PHE A 192 -18.32 -7.85 12.30
CA PHE A 192 -17.92 -7.80 13.71
C PHE A 192 -18.36 -9.02 14.51
N ASN A 193 -19.50 -9.63 14.20
CA ASN A 193 -19.95 -10.86 14.83
C ASN A 193 -19.04 -12.03 14.45
N ASP A 194 -18.64 -12.11 13.17
CA ASP A 194 -17.68 -13.13 12.71
C ASP A 194 -16.33 -13.00 13.45
N LEU A 195 -15.89 -11.76 13.75
CA LEU A 195 -14.69 -11.52 14.57
C LEU A 195 -14.88 -11.95 16.02
N MET A 196 -16.09 -11.87 16.58
CA MET A 196 -16.38 -12.34 17.94
C MET A 196 -16.42 -13.87 18.04
N GLU A 197 -16.68 -14.57 16.94
CA GLU A 197 -16.68 -16.05 16.88
C GLU A 197 -15.27 -16.65 16.78
N VAL A 198 -14.24 -15.84 16.48
CA VAL A 198 -12.85 -16.32 16.39
C VAL A 198 -12.31 -16.73 17.76
N ASN A 199 -11.65 -17.88 17.83
CA ASN A 199 -10.92 -18.30 19.03
C ASN A 199 -9.64 -17.47 19.22
N TRP A 200 -9.79 -16.28 19.80
CA TRP A 200 -8.69 -15.35 19.99
C TRP A 200 -7.54 -15.91 20.82
N LYS A 201 -7.77 -16.86 21.72
CA LYS A 201 -6.68 -17.46 22.51
C LYS A 201 -5.65 -18.17 21.64
N GLU A 202 -6.11 -18.84 20.58
CA GLU A 202 -5.24 -19.56 19.65
C GLU A 202 -4.63 -18.62 18.59
N CYS A 203 -5.39 -17.61 18.16
CA CYS A 203 -4.92 -16.65 17.15
C CYS A 203 -4.05 -15.51 17.71
N TRP A 204 -4.07 -15.26 19.02
CA TRP A 204 -3.38 -14.13 19.66
C TRP A 204 -1.88 -14.06 19.35
N PRO A 205 -1.11 -15.17 19.42
CA PRO A 205 0.32 -15.13 19.10
C PRO A 205 0.60 -14.75 17.64
N ALA A 206 -0.20 -15.26 16.70
CA ALA A 206 -0.05 -14.94 15.29
C ALA A 206 -0.45 -13.49 14.99
N PHE A 207 -1.51 -13.01 15.64
CA PHE A 207 -1.95 -11.62 15.53
C PHE A 207 -0.90 -10.65 16.08
N SER A 208 -0.40 -10.89 17.31
CA SER A 208 0.57 -10.02 17.95
C SER A 208 1.88 -9.97 17.19
N LEU A 209 2.36 -11.10 16.66
CA LEU A 209 3.54 -11.16 15.82
C LEU A 209 3.38 -10.31 14.54
N LYS A 210 2.25 -10.45 13.85
CA LYS A 210 1.96 -9.64 12.64
C LYS A 210 1.81 -8.16 12.98
N MET A 211 1.17 -7.84 14.09
CA MET A 211 0.95 -6.46 14.54
C MET A 211 2.29 -5.78 14.89
N LEU A 212 3.14 -6.44 15.68
CA LEU A 212 4.46 -5.92 16.07
C LEU A 212 5.37 -5.78 14.84
N GLY A 213 5.40 -6.77 13.95
CA GLY A 213 6.17 -6.69 12.71
C GLY A 213 5.71 -5.55 11.80
N ALA A 214 4.40 -5.38 11.63
CA ALA A 214 3.83 -4.29 10.83
C ALA A 214 4.12 -2.91 11.46
N ALA A 215 3.99 -2.79 12.79
CA ALA A 215 4.29 -1.56 13.51
C ALA A 215 5.77 -1.17 13.38
N ALA A 216 6.69 -2.13 13.51
CA ALA A 216 8.12 -1.90 13.34
C ALA A 216 8.47 -1.45 11.92
N LEU A 217 7.93 -2.13 10.89
CA LEU A 217 8.12 -1.74 9.49
C LEU A 217 7.57 -0.34 9.22
N PHE A 218 6.39 -0.01 9.75
CA PHE A 218 5.79 1.29 9.57
C PHE A 218 6.61 2.42 10.22
N ALA A 219 7.04 2.22 11.48
CA ALA A 219 7.89 3.17 12.19
C ALA A 219 9.20 3.41 11.41
N TYR A 220 9.80 2.35 10.88
CA TYR A 220 10.97 2.44 10.01
C TYR A 220 10.70 3.30 8.76
N PHE A 221 9.68 2.96 7.95
CA PHE A 221 9.38 3.72 6.73
C PHE A 221 9.00 5.18 6.99
N SER A 222 8.38 5.47 8.14
CA SER A 222 8.01 6.84 8.52
C SER A 222 9.21 7.71 8.89
N SER A 223 10.32 7.11 9.35
CA SER A 223 11.47 7.83 9.89
C SER A 223 12.70 7.79 8.97
N VAL A 224 12.83 6.78 8.11
CA VAL A 224 14.06 6.53 7.34
C VAL A 224 14.43 7.67 6.39
N GLY A 225 13.49 8.16 5.57
CA GLY A 225 13.79 9.24 4.61
C GLY A 225 14.17 10.55 5.31
N LEU A 226 13.51 10.81 6.44
CA LEU A 226 13.80 11.97 7.28
C LEU A 226 15.19 11.87 7.94
N ALA A 227 15.51 10.69 8.49
CA ALA A 227 16.79 10.42 9.12
C ALA A 227 17.94 10.49 8.11
N MET A 228 17.73 10.02 6.87
CA MET A 228 18.70 10.14 5.77
C MET A 228 19.03 11.60 5.47
N ASN A 229 18.02 12.47 5.44
CA ASN A 229 18.22 13.88 5.17
C ASN A 229 18.85 14.61 6.37
N GLU A 230 18.29 14.49 7.58
CA GLU A 230 18.74 15.28 8.73
C GLU A 230 20.06 14.79 9.35
N LYS A 231 20.33 13.48 9.34
CA LYS A 231 21.53 12.91 9.97
C LYS A 231 22.71 12.74 9.00
N PHE A 232 22.42 12.44 7.74
CA PHE A 232 23.44 12.14 6.73
C PHE A 232 23.51 13.19 5.61
N ASN A 233 22.65 14.22 5.63
CA ASN A 233 22.58 15.28 4.61
C ASN A 233 22.40 14.73 3.19
N LEU A 234 21.77 13.56 3.05
CA LEU A 234 21.55 12.94 1.75
C LEU A 234 20.49 13.69 0.95
N SER A 235 20.73 13.81 -0.35
CA SER A 235 19.74 14.33 -1.30
C SER A 235 18.55 13.36 -1.45
N PRO A 236 17.40 13.83 -1.98
CA PRO A 236 16.28 12.96 -2.30
C PRO A 236 16.64 11.81 -3.25
N SER A 237 17.49 12.05 -4.26
CA SER A 237 17.95 11.00 -5.18
C SER A 237 18.85 9.96 -4.49
N GLU A 238 19.74 10.39 -3.59
CA GLU A 238 20.59 9.51 -2.78
C GLU A 238 19.75 8.64 -1.83
N ALA A 239 18.78 9.25 -1.15
CA ALA A 239 17.79 8.51 -0.35
C ALA A 239 17.02 7.50 -1.22
N GLY A 240 16.67 7.87 -2.46
CA GLY A 240 16.08 6.98 -3.45
C GLY A 240 16.95 5.75 -3.75
N TYR A 241 18.26 5.91 -3.96
CA TYR A 241 19.16 4.78 -4.21
C TYR A 241 19.26 3.82 -3.01
N THR A 242 19.28 4.35 -1.79
CA THR A 242 19.29 3.50 -0.58
C THR A 242 17.99 2.70 -0.42
N GLY A 243 16.84 3.31 -0.74
CA GLY A 243 15.55 2.61 -0.80
C GLY A 243 15.55 1.51 -1.87
N ALA A 244 16.17 1.74 -3.02
CA ALA A 244 16.29 0.74 -4.07
C ALA A 244 17.12 -0.47 -3.64
N LEU A 245 18.25 -0.24 -2.97
CA LEU A 245 19.08 -1.30 -2.38
C LEU A 245 18.31 -2.11 -1.34
N GLN A 246 17.45 -1.46 -0.55
CA GLN A 246 16.55 -2.17 0.37
C GLN A 246 15.55 -3.06 -0.39
N GLY A 247 14.96 -2.57 -1.47
CA GLY A 247 14.07 -3.39 -2.32
C GLY A 247 14.77 -4.63 -2.89
N LEU A 248 16.02 -4.48 -3.33
CA LEU A 248 16.85 -5.58 -3.86
C LEU A 248 17.19 -6.62 -2.80
N THR A 249 17.60 -6.18 -1.61
CA THR A 249 17.91 -7.09 -0.50
C THR A 249 16.66 -7.83 -0.03
N GLY A 250 15.51 -7.14 0.09
CA GLY A 250 14.23 -7.75 0.43
C GLY A 250 13.78 -8.80 -0.59
N GLY A 251 13.86 -8.50 -1.88
CA GLY A 251 13.50 -9.44 -2.95
C GLY A 251 14.40 -10.67 -3.00
N SER A 252 15.72 -10.47 -2.86
CA SER A 252 16.72 -11.53 -2.84
C SER A 252 16.57 -12.44 -1.61
N TRP A 253 16.27 -11.85 -0.45
CA TRP A 253 16.06 -12.58 0.80
C TRP A 253 14.78 -13.43 0.74
N LEU A 254 13.68 -12.89 0.22
CA LEU A 254 12.45 -13.65 -0.02
C LEU A 254 12.69 -14.82 -0.96
N TYR A 255 13.38 -14.61 -2.08
CA TYR A 255 13.74 -15.68 -3.01
C TYR A 255 14.58 -16.78 -2.34
N TRP A 256 15.54 -16.37 -1.50
CA TRP A 256 16.39 -17.30 -0.75
C TRP A 256 15.61 -18.11 0.29
N CYS A 257 14.67 -17.49 1.01
CA CYS A 257 13.78 -18.20 1.94
C CYS A 257 12.87 -19.19 1.21
N PHE A 258 12.26 -18.81 0.08
CA PHE A 258 11.37 -19.69 -0.67
C PHE A 258 12.08 -20.89 -1.31
N THR A 259 13.33 -20.72 -1.76
CA THR A 259 14.12 -21.83 -2.31
C THR A 259 14.58 -22.83 -1.24
N ARG A 260 14.66 -22.42 0.03
CA ARG A 260 14.99 -23.30 1.17
C ARG A 260 13.79 -23.85 1.94
N ALA A 261 12.61 -23.25 1.83
CA ALA A 261 11.40 -23.70 2.51
C ALA A 261 10.86 -25.06 2.01
N TYR A 262 11.37 -25.59 0.89
CA TYR A 262 11.05 -26.93 0.37
C TYR A 262 12.00 -28.04 0.86
N TRP A 263 12.92 -27.73 1.79
CA TRP A 263 13.94 -28.67 2.30
C TRP A 263 13.80 -29.00 3.79
N TRP A 264 12.63 -28.74 4.38
CA TRP A 264 12.23 -29.13 5.74
C TRP A 264 10.81 -29.70 5.70
#